data_AF-A0A2P7B7N4-F1
#
_entry.id   AF-A0A2P7B7N4-F1
#
_cell.length_a   1.000
_cell.length_b   1.000
_cell.length_c   1.000
_cell.angle_alpha   90.00
_cell.angle_beta   90.00
_cell.angle_gamma   90.00
#
_symmetry.space_group_name_H-M   'P 1'
#
loop_
_entity.id
_entity.type
_entity.pdbx_description
1 polymer ?
#
loop_
_entity_poly.entity_id
_entity_poly.type
_entity_poly.pdbx_seq_one_letter_code
_entity_poly.pdbx_strand_id
1 'polypeptide(L)'
;MTPAREQIRRAYIDACYQEIEALKPGNVHRFADGHRMNARQFFESAQVSSHAVCDPVLSMGRRILEGVTATRNRIGTNTNLGILLLCVPLAKAAENVKSDLQSSLAETLENLELDDARDVFSAIVLAQPGGLGSAPKHDVSTAPEVPLLEAMREAADRDMIARQYVTGFGDIFAGGLSTHKAAIDRNEQGMWATVFVYLYFLSAFPDSHVARKHGNIVAGNTRKEAVQILKRIEGLSEGKEREKVLLAFDAKLKADGINPGTSADLTVATLFALKLNLALHNVEVNA
;
A
#
# COMPACT_ATOMS: atom_id res chain seq x y z
N MET A 1 2.98 -22.13 -12.65
CA MET A 1 4.19 -22.23 -11.79
C MET A 1 4.10 -21.15 -10.74
N THR A 2 4.55 -21.40 -9.51
CA THR A 2 4.41 -20.49 -8.36
C THR A 2 5.79 -20.04 -7.85
N PRO A 3 5.98 -18.76 -7.47
CA PRO A 3 7.23 -18.28 -6.90
C PRO A 3 7.55 -18.99 -5.59
N ALA A 4 8.84 -19.22 -5.35
CA ALA A 4 9.31 -19.71 -4.07
C ALA A 4 9.06 -18.66 -2.96
N ARG A 5 8.88 -19.12 -1.71
CA ARG A 5 8.68 -18.26 -0.52
C ARG A 5 9.67 -17.08 -0.47
N GLU A 6 10.94 -17.36 -0.74
CA GLU A 6 12.00 -16.36 -0.69
C GLU A 6 11.88 -15.31 -1.81
N GLN A 7 11.37 -15.70 -2.99
CA GLN A 7 11.09 -14.75 -4.08
C GLN A 7 9.94 -13.80 -3.70
N ILE A 8 8.87 -14.33 -3.08
CA ILE A 8 7.76 -13.51 -2.54
C ILE A 8 8.29 -12.54 -1.47
N ARG A 9 9.14 -13.03 -0.56
CA ARG A 9 9.73 -12.22 0.52
C ARG A 9 10.58 -11.08 -0.03
N ARG A 10 11.48 -11.36 -0.98
CA ARG A 10 12.32 -10.35 -1.63
C ARG A 10 11.47 -9.35 -2.40
N ALA A 11 10.49 -9.80 -3.18
CA ALA A 11 9.58 -8.92 -3.91
C ALA A 11 8.84 -7.96 -2.97
N TYR A 12 8.40 -8.41 -1.79
CA TYR A 12 7.76 -7.56 -0.79
C TYR A 12 8.72 -6.47 -0.24
N ILE A 13 9.92 -6.89 0.17
CA ILE A 13 10.95 -5.97 0.70
C ILE A 13 11.32 -4.94 -0.36
N ASP A 14 11.60 -5.38 -1.58
CA ASP A 14 11.99 -4.52 -2.69
C ASP A 14 10.89 -3.54 -3.06
N ALA A 15 9.62 -3.94 -3.00
CA ALA A 15 8.49 -3.04 -3.24
C ALA A 15 8.40 -1.94 -2.18
N CYS A 16 8.56 -2.30 -0.89
CA CYS A 16 8.60 -1.33 0.20
C CYS A 16 9.79 -0.38 0.06
N TYR A 17 10.96 -0.91 -0.31
CA TYR A 17 12.19 -0.11 -0.42
C TYR A 17 12.10 0.88 -1.58
N GLN A 18 11.70 0.39 -2.76
CA GLN A 18 11.54 1.20 -3.96
C GLN A 18 10.52 2.34 -3.75
N GLU A 19 9.47 2.09 -2.97
CA GLU A 19 8.48 3.10 -2.63
C GLU A 19 9.07 4.20 -1.72
N ILE A 20 9.85 3.84 -0.70
CA ILE A 20 10.50 4.81 0.21
C ILE A 20 11.58 5.64 -0.49
N GLU A 21 12.24 5.07 -1.50
CA GLU A 21 13.25 5.77 -2.31
C GLU A 21 12.64 6.81 -3.26
N ALA A 22 11.34 6.72 -3.56
CA ALA A 22 10.65 7.65 -4.44
C ALA A 22 10.20 8.94 -3.73
N LEU A 23 10.25 10.06 -4.45
CA LEU A 23 9.74 11.34 -3.97
C LEU A 23 8.20 11.35 -3.98
N LYS A 24 7.60 11.20 -2.80
CA LYS A 24 6.14 11.13 -2.62
C LYS A 24 5.64 12.31 -1.76
N PRO A 25 5.18 13.40 -2.38
CA PRO A 25 4.78 14.61 -1.67
C PRO A 25 3.82 14.37 -0.49
N GLY A 26 4.20 14.84 0.70
CA GLY A 26 3.44 14.75 1.95
C GLY A 26 3.66 13.47 2.75
N ASN A 27 4.18 12.41 2.14
CA ASN A 27 4.50 11.14 2.80
C ASN A 27 6.00 11.07 3.18
N VAL A 28 6.44 9.99 3.82
CA VAL A 28 7.85 9.77 4.17
C VAL A 28 8.61 9.28 2.94
N HIS A 29 9.78 9.86 2.69
CA HIS A 29 10.67 9.45 1.60
C HIS A 29 12.14 9.75 1.96
N ARG A 30 13.08 9.15 1.22
CA ARG A 30 14.53 9.25 1.51
C ARG A 30 15.06 10.68 1.66
N PHE A 31 14.47 11.65 0.97
CA PHE A 31 14.90 13.05 0.95
C PHE A 31 14.35 13.91 2.11
N ALA A 32 13.35 13.44 2.85
CA ALA A 32 12.83 14.15 4.01
C ALA A 32 11.97 13.25 4.90
N ASP A 33 12.23 13.31 6.20
CA ASP A 33 11.37 12.73 7.23
C ASP A 33 9.96 13.35 7.19
N GLY A 34 8.98 12.65 7.77
CA GLY A 34 7.60 13.10 7.81
C GLY A 34 6.84 12.52 8.99
N HIS A 35 6.01 13.34 9.64
CA HIS A 35 5.03 12.88 10.63
C HIS A 35 5.61 12.08 11.81
N ARG A 36 6.79 12.48 12.31
CA ARG A 36 7.57 11.78 13.37
C ARG A 36 8.07 10.40 12.98
N MET A 37 8.11 10.09 11.68
CA MET A 37 8.68 8.87 11.15
C MET A 37 9.82 9.19 10.17
N ASN A 38 10.79 8.29 10.08
CA ASN A 38 11.93 8.39 9.15
C ASN A 38 12.03 7.17 8.24
N ALA A 39 12.73 7.32 7.11
CA ALA A 39 12.88 6.26 6.11
C ALA A 39 13.46 4.95 6.69
N ARG A 40 14.37 5.05 7.67
CA ARG A 40 14.97 3.88 8.33
C ARG A 40 13.93 3.02 9.03
N GLN A 41 12.94 3.62 9.70
CA GLN A 41 11.86 2.86 10.32
C GLN A 41 11.06 2.06 9.30
N PHE A 42 10.78 2.60 8.12
CA PHE A 42 10.07 1.86 7.07
C PHE A 42 10.90 0.71 6.48
N PHE A 43 12.20 0.91 6.26
CA PHE A 43 13.09 -0.16 5.83
C PHE A 43 13.15 -1.30 6.87
N GLU A 44 13.33 -0.94 8.15
CA GLU A 44 13.32 -1.91 9.25
C GLU A 44 11.96 -2.61 9.37
N SER A 45 10.85 -1.89 9.18
CA SER A 45 9.49 -2.46 9.19
C SER A 45 9.31 -3.52 8.11
N ALA A 46 9.74 -3.23 6.88
CA ALA A 46 9.66 -4.18 5.77
C ALA A 46 10.47 -5.45 6.06
N GLN A 47 11.66 -5.33 6.65
CA GLN A 47 12.47 -6.49 7.03
C GLN A 47 11.76 -7.37 8.07
N VAL A 48 11.34 -6.78 9.20
CA VAL A 48 10.77 -7.56 10.31
C VAL A 48 9.41 -8.15 9.97
N SER A 49 8.58 -7.46 9.19
CA SER A 49 7.27 -7.99 8.79
C SER A 49 7.35 -9.02 7.67
N SER A 50 8.42 -9.03 6.86
CA SER A 50 8.54 -9.88 5.68
C SER A 50 8.41 -11.38 5.99
N HIS A 51 8.88 -11.83 7.15
CA HIS A 51 8.80 -13.23 7.56
C HIS A 51 7.36 -13.71 7.73
N ALA A 52 6.51 -12.90 8.36
CA ALA A 52 5.10 -13.18 8.52
C ALA A 52 4.37 -13.08 7.18
N VAL A 53 4.67 -12.07 6.36
CA VAL A 53 4.02 -11.85 5.04
C VAL A 53 4.10 -13.09 4.14
N CYS A 54 5.20 -13.84 4.20
CA CYS A 54 5.43 -15.03 3.38
C CYS A 54 5.39 -16.35 4.16
N ASP A 55 4.80 -16.42 5.37
CA ASP A 55 4.82 -17.66 6.14
C ASP A 55 3.78 -18.69 5.66
N PRO A 56 4.18 -19.81 5.03
CA PRO A 56 3.24 -20.72 4.36
C PRO A 56 2.25 -21.40 5.31
N VAL A 57 2.56 -21.47 6.61
CA VAL A 57 1.72 -22.15 7.61
C VAL A 57 0.57 -21.26 8.09
N LEU A 58 0.77 -19.94 8.12
CA LEU A 58 -0.19 -19.00 8.69
C LEU A 58 -1.35 -18.71 7.74
N SER A 59 -2.54 -18.49 8.31
CA SER A 59 -3.70 -17.92 7.59
C SER A 59 -3.42 -16.45 7.19
N MET A 60 -4.28 -15.89 6.34
CA MET A 60 -4.11 -14.53 5.81
C MET A 60 -4.13 -13.50 6.95
N GLY A 61 -5.17 -13.52 7.79
CA GLY A 61 -5.29 -12.61 8.93
C GLY A 61 -4.15 -12.78 9.92
N ARG A 62 -3.70 -14.03 10.17
CA ARG A 62 -2.61 -14.29 11.09
C ARG A 62 -1.28 -13.70 10.62
N ARG A 63 -0.99 -13.76 9.31
CA ARG A 63 0.19 -13.08 8.73
C ARG A 63 0.15 -11.57 8.94
N ILE A 64 -1.02 -10.95 8.82
CA ILE A 64 -1.19 -9.50 9.07
C ILE A 64 -0.93 -9.19 10.54
N LEU A 65 -1.56 -9.93 11.47
CA LEU A 65 -1.38 -9.72 12.90
C LEU A 65 0.08 -9.90 13.34
N GLU A 66 0.75 -10.95 12.88
CA GLU A 66 2.15 -11.18 13.20
C GLU A 66 3.08 -10.15 12.56
N GLY A 67 2.81 -9.72 11.32
CA GLY A 67 3.55 -8.64 10.67
C GLY A 67 3.44 -7.30 11.42
N VAL A 68 2.23 -6.96 11.88
CA VAL A 68 2.00 -5.77 12.71
C VAL A 68 2.69 -5.92 14.07
N THR A 69 2.61 -7.10 14.68
CA THR A 69 3.26 -7.38 15.98
C THR A 69 4.78 -7.24 15.88
N ALA A 70 5.40 -7.83 14.86
CA ALA A 70 6.83 -7.70 14.61
C ALA A 70 7.26 -6.25 14.42
N THR A 71 6.46 -5.49 13.65
CA THR A 71 6.71 -4.06 13.43
C THR A 71 6.58 -3.26 14.73
N ARG A 72 5.52 -3.47 15.51
CA ARG A 72 5.31 -2.80 16.79
C ARG A 72 6.43 -3.10 17.79
N ASN A 73 6.87 -4.34 17.89
CA ASN A 73 7.97 -4.73 18.78
C ASN A 73 9.29 -4.06 18.40
N ARG A 74 9.56 -3.87 17.10
CA ARG A 74 10.83 -3.30 16.63
C ARG A 74 10.86 -1.78 16.54
N ILE A 75 9.74 -1.16 16.17
CA ILE A 75 9.66 0.26 15.78
C ILE A 75 8.85 1.09 16.79
N GLY A 76 7.92 0.47 17.52
CA GLY A 76 7.08 1.14 18.52
C GLY A 76 5.92 1.96 17.96
N THR A 77 5.90 2.26 16.65
CA THR A 77 4.81 2.99 15.96
C THR A 77 4.35 2.25 14.71
N ASN A 78 3.15 2.61 14.23
CA ASN A 78 2.61 2.07 12.99
C ASN A 78 3.24 2.76 11.77
N THR A 79 3.91 1.96 10.96
CA THR A 79 4.58 2.35 9.71
C THR A 79 4.04 1.58 8.50
N ASN A 80 3.35 0.45 8.69
CA ASN A 80 3.07 -0.47 7.60
C ASN A 80 1.74 -1.23 7.72
N LEU A 81 0.79 -0.85 8.59
CA LEU A 81 -0.51 -1.53 8.65
C LEU A 81 -1.19 -1.59 7.26
N GLY A 82 -1.26 -0.45 6.56
CA GLY A 82 -1.90 -0.40 5.24
C GLY A 82 -1.17 -1.23 4.20
N ILE A 83 0.17 -1.16 4.19
CA ILE A 83 1.03 -2.07 3.40
C ILE A 83 0.70 -3.54 3.68
N LEU A 84 0.60 -3.95 4.94
CA LEU A 84 0.34 -5.35 5.30
C LEU A 84 -1.06 -5.79 4.88
N LEU A 85 -2.08 -4.94 5.09
CA LEU A 85 -3.45 -5.18 4.63
C LEU A 85 -3.52 -5.38 3.11
N LEU A 86 -2.64 -4.77 2.32
CA LEU A 86 -2.65 -4.92 0.87
C LEU A 86 -1.70 -6.02 0.37
N CYS A 87 -0.49 -6.12 0.93
CA CYS A 87 0.53 -7.05 0.44
C CYS A 87 0.30 -8.49 0.91
N VAL A 88 -0.27 -8.74 2.10
CA VAL A 88 -0.49 -10.13 2.55
C VAL A 88 -1.45 -10.90 1.64
N PRO A 89 -2.61 -10.34 1.21
CA PRO A 89 -3.47 -11.00 0.23
C PRO A 89 -2.75 -11.33 -1.09
N LEU A 90 -1.92 -10.41 -1.60
CA LEU A 90 -1.12 -10.63 -2.81
C LEU A 90 -0.09 -11.75 -2.62
N ALA A 91 0.59 -11.79 -1.47
CA ALA A 91 1.55 -12.83 -1.14
C ALA A 91 0.88 -14.21 -1.06
N LYS A 92 -0.29 -14.29 -0.43
CA LYS A 92 -1.09 -15.52 -0.36
C LYS A 92 -1.55 -16.00 -1.73
N ALA A 93 -2.07 -15.09 -2.56
CA ALA A 93 -2.46 -15.41 -3.93
C ALA A 93 -1.30 -15.96 -4.78
N ALA A 94 -0.09 -15.41 -4.59
CA ALA A 94 1.09 -15.82 -5.33
C ALA A 94 1.56 -17.25 -5.00
N GLU A 95 1.21 -17.80 -3.84
CA GLU A 95 1.62 -19.16 -3.44
C GLU A 95 0.92 -20.25 -4.26
N ASN A 96 -0.25 -19.95 -4.85
CA ASN A 96 -1.03 -20.91 -5.62
C ASN A 96 -1.71 -20.24 -6.83
N VAL A 97 -0.90 -19.67 -7.73
CA VAL A 97 -1.40 -19.05 -8.96
C VAL A 97 -1.90 -20.12 -9.93
N LYS A 98 -3.19 -20.01 -10.29
CA LYS A 98 -3.84 -20.89 -11.27
C LYS A 98 -3.77 -20.32 -12.69
N SER A 99 -4.48 -19.20 -12.94
CA SER A 99 -4.49 -18.50 -14.24
C SER A 99 -3.56 -17.29 -14.21
N ASP A 100 -3.83 -16.39 -13.28
CA ASP A 100 -3.17 -15.11 -13.11
C ASP A 100 -3.31 -14.66 -11.65
N LEU A 101 -2.46 -13.72 -11.25
CA LEU A 101 -2.39 -13.27 -9.86
C LEU A 101 -3.70 -12.63 -9.38
N GLN A 102 -4.43 -11.92 -10.24
CA GLN A 102 -5.66 -11.22 -9.85
C GLN A 102 -6.81 -12.21 -9.61
N SER A 103 -6.96 -13.20 -10.48
CA SER A 103 -7.97 -14.26 -10.28
C SER A 103 -7.67 -15.09 -9.02
N SER A 104 -6.41 -15.47 -8.79
CA SER A 104 -6.01 -16.16 -7.55
C SER A 104 -6.18 -15.31 -6.29
N LEU A 105 -6.03 -13.99 -6.41
CA LEU A 105 -6.35 -13.06 -5.32
C LEU A 105 -7.85 -13.02 -5.04
N ALA A 106 -8.70 -12.96 -6.07
CA ALA A 106 -10.15 -12.99 -5.87
C ALA A 106 -10.58 -14.25 -5.11
N GLU A 107 -10.08 -15.43 -5.51
CA GLU A 107 -10.32 -16.68 -4.77
C GLU A 107 -9.81 -16.60 -3.32
N THR A 108 -8.63 -15.99 -3.09
CA THR A 108 -8.08 -15.81 -1.74
C THR A 108 -8.99 -14.94 -0.86
N LEU A 109 -9.56 -13.87 -1.42
CA LEU A 109 -10.44 -12.95 -0.70
C LEU A 109 -11.83 -13.56 -0.43
N GLU A 110 -12.36 -14.37 -1.35
CA GLU A 110 -13.64 -15.05 -1.20
C GLU A 110 -13.60 -16.14 -0.12
N ASN A 111 -12.43 -16.74 0.12
CA ASN A 111 -12.23 -17.80 1.12
C ASN A 111 -11.83 -17.25 2.50
N LEU A 112 -11.93 -15.94 2.75
CA LEU A 112 -11.62 -15.37 4.06
C LEU A 112 -12.63 -15.79 5.11
N GLU A 113 -12.14 -16.32 6.22
CA GLU A 113 -12.98 -16.82 7.31
C GLU A 113 -13.12 -15.79 8.44
N LEU A 114 -13.98 -16.11 9.41
CA LEU A 114 -14.20 -15.26 10.58
C LEU A 114 -12.92 -15.11 11.43
N ASP A 115 -12.06 -16.13 11.47
CA ASP A 115 -10.78 -16.06 12.18
C ASP A 115 -9.79 -15.08 11.54
N ASP A 116 -9.78 -14.98 10.20
CA ASP A 116 -9.00 -13.95 9.51
C ASP A 116 -9.49 -12.54 9.91
N ALA A 117 -10.81 -12.36 10.03
CA ALA A 117 -11.38 -11.10 10.50
C ALA A 117 -10.92 -10.76 11.93
N ARG A 118 -10.92 -11.76 12.85
CA ARG A 118 -10.48 -11.58 14.24
C ARG A 118 -9.03 -11.15 14.32
N ASP A 119 -8.16 -11.81 13.57
CA ASP A 119 -6.74 -11.48 13.54
C ASP A 119 -6.50 -10.08 12.91
N VAL A 120 -7.19 -9.74 11.82
CA VAL A 120 -7.07 -8.42 11.20
C VAL A 120 -7.60 -7.31 12.10
N PHE A 121 -8.72 -7.50 12.79
CA PHE A 121 -9.25 -6.53 13.76
C PHE A 121 -8.24 -6.31 14.89
N SER A 122 -7.69 -7.40 15.43
CA SER A 122 -6.63 -7.36 16.44
C SER A 122 -5.39 -6.62 15.93
N ALA A 123 -5.02 -6.82 14.67
CA ALA A 123 -3.90 -6.15 14.04
C ALA A 123 -4.16 -4.64 13.90
N ILE A 124 -5.36 -4.23 13.50
CA ILE A 124 -5.75 -2.82 13.38
C ILE A 124 -5.72 -2.15 14.76
N VAL A 125 -6.27 -2.80 15.80
CA VAL A 125 -6.24 -2.29 17.18
C VAL A 125 -4.80 -2.14 17.68
N LEU A 126 -3.97 -3.17 17.49
CA LEU A 126 -2.55 -3.15 17.87
C LEU A 126 -1.76 -2.08 17.11
N ALA A 127 -2.08 -1.86 15.84
CA ALA A 127 -1.47 -0.83 15.02
C ALA A 127 -1.91 0.59 15.40
N GLN A 128 -3.05 0.80 16.06
CA GLN A 128 -3.55 2.14 16.45
C GLN A 128 -3.40 3.21 15.35
N PRO A 129 -3.95 2.98 14.13
CA PRO A 129 -3.81 3.94 13.05
C PRO A 129 -4.42 5.30 13.41
N GLY A 130 -3.80 6.37 12.94
CA GLY A 130 -4.26 7.74 13.22
C GLY A 130 -5.68 7.98 12.68
N GLY A 131 -6.55 8.54 13.53
CA GLY A 131 -7.91 8.91 13.13
C GLY A 131 -8.87 7.73 12.91
N LEU A 132 -8.58 6.55 13.48
CA LEU A 132 -9.45 5.36 13.36
C LEU A 132 -10.89 5.61 13.88
N GLY A 133 -11.02 6.33 15.00
CA GLY A 133 -12.32 6.65 15.59
C GLY A 133 -13.11 5.39 16.01
N SER A 134 -14.44 5.49 15.94
CA SER A 134 -15.37 4.36 16.09
C SER A 134 -16.22 4.21 14.82
N ALA A 135 -16.77 3.01 14.61
CA ALA A 135 -17.66 2.71 13.50
C ALA A 135 -19.03 2.21 14.03
N PRO A 136 -20.14 2.61 13.41
CA PRO A 136 -21.48 2.19 13.85
C PRO A 136 -21.75 0.68 13.61
N LYS A 137 -21.02 0.06 12.68
CA LYS A 137 -21.05 -1.37 12.39
C LYS A 137 -19.63 -1.89 12.24
N HIS A 138 -19.42 -3.12 12.70
CA HIS A 138 -18.14 -3.84 12.63
C HIS A 138 -16.96 -2.99 13.14
N ASP A 139 -17.15 -2.34 14.29
CA ASP A 139 -16.09 -1.59 14.95
C ASP A 139 -14.94 -2.54 15.32
N VAL A 140 -13.74 -2.21 14.87
CA VAL A 140 -12.55 -3.05 15.07
C VAL A 140 -12.13 -3.21 16.53
N SER A 141 -12.63 -2.35 17.43
CA SER A 141 -12.46 -2.50 18.88
C SER A 141 -13.32 -3.60 19.50
N THR A 142 -14.26 -4.15 18.74
CA THR A 142 -15.14 -5.26 19.14
C THR A 142 -14.82 -6.52 18.34
N ALA A 143 -15.24 -7.68 18.84
CA ALA A 143 -15.06 -8.93 18.10
C ALA A 143 -15.86 -8.90 16.79
N PRO A 144 -15.28 -9.31 15.64
CA PRO A 144 -16.03 -9.38 14.40
C PRO A 144 -17.09 -10.47 14.46
N GLU A 145 -18.25 -10.17 13.88
CA GLU A 145 -19.39 -11.09 13.75
C GLU A 145 -19.55 -11.61 12.32
N VAL A 146 -18.81 -11.04 11.37
CA VAL A 146 -18.88 -11.34 9.93
C VAL A 146 -17.47 -11.59 9.37
N PRO A 147 -17.34 -12.32 8.25
CA PRO A 147 -16.08 -12.46 7.53
C PRO A 147 -15.46 -11.11 7.14
N LEU A 148 -14.14 -11.08 6.99
CA LEU A 148 -13.39 -9.83 6.77
C LEU A 148 -13.87 -9.07 5.52
N LEU A 149 -14.17 -9.78 4.43
CA LEU A 149 -14.62 -9.16 3.18
C LEU A 149 -15.96 -8.42 3.34
N GLU A 150 -16.86 -8.92 4.20
CA GLU A 150 -18.12 -8.26 4.52
C GLU A 150 -17.88 -7.01 5.37
N ALA A 151 -17.02 -7.10 6.39
CA ALA A 151 -16.63 -5.93 7.19
C ALA A 151 -15.97 -4.83 6.33
N MET A 152 -15.10 -5.20 5.39
CA MET A 152 -14.48 -4.27 4.44
C MET A 152 -15.52 -3.60 3.53
N ARG A 153 -16.61 -4.29 3.19
CA ARG A 153 -17.69 -3.73 2.35
C ARG A 153 -18.41 -2.56 2.99
N GLU A 154 -18.61 -2.58 4.30
CA GLU A 154 -19.21 -1.46 5.04
C GLU A 154 -18.28 -0.23 5.14
N ALA A 155 -17.00 -0.37 4.81
CA ALA A 155 -16.03 0.74 4.80
C ALA A 155 -15.55 1.15 3.40
N ALA A 156 -15.92 0.41 2.35
CA ALA A 156 -15.37 0.56 1.00
C ALA A 156 -15.66 1.91 0.32
N ASP A 157 -16.66 2.65 0.78
CA ASP A 157 -17.01 3.99 0.29
C ASP A 157 -16.07 5.09 0.80
N ARG A 158 -15.49 4.88 2.00
CA ARG A 158 -14.67 5.88 2.72
C ARG A 158 -13.22 5.45 2.96
N ASP A 159 -12.90 4.17 2.81
CA ASP A 159 -11.56 3.61 2.98
C ASP A 159 -11.07 2.93 1.70
N MET A 160 -9.96 3.43 1.14
CA MET A 160 -9.46 2.95 -0.14
C MET A 160 -8.82 1.57 -0.06
N ILE A 161 -8.34 1.14 1.11
CA ILE A 161 -7.85 -0.23 1.32
C ILE A 161 -9.04 -1.18 1.35
N ALA A 162 -10.08 -0.84 2.11
CA ALA A 162 -11.30 -1.63 2.15
C ALA A 162 -11.95 -1.78 0.77
N ARG A 163 -11.92 -0.70 -0.04
CA ARG A 163 -12.31 -0.74 -1.44
C ARG A 163 -11.53 -1.79 -2.24
N GLN A 164 -10.21 -1.90 -2.06
CA GLN A 164 -9.43 -2.91 -2.80
C GLN A 164 -9.91 -4.33 -2.50
N TYR A 165 -10.25 -4.63 -1.25
CA TYR A 165 -10.80 -5.95 -0.90
C TYR A 165 -12.10 -6.23 -1.66
N VAL A 166 -13.01 -5.25 -1.73
CA VAL A 166 -14.31 -5.43 -2.39
C VAL A 166 -14.22 -5.46 -3.92
N THR A 167 -13.24 -4.78 -4.51
CA THR A 167 -13.07 -4.70 -5.96
C THR A 167 -12.04 -5.68 -6.52
N GLY A 168 -11.55 -6.63 -5.72
CA GLY A 168 -10.52 -7.58 -6.16
C GLY A 168 -9.22 -6.87 -6.58
N PHE A 169 -8.86 -5.79 -5.87
CA PHE A 169 -7.69 -4.96 -6.12
C PHE A 169 -7.69 -4.31 -7.51
N GLY A 170 -8.88 -4.05 -8.07
CA GLY A 170 -9.03 -3.54 -9.43
C GLY A 170 -8.26 -2.24 -9.69
N ASP A 171 -8.18 -1.33 -8.72
CA ASP A 171 -7.44 -0.07 -8.91
C ASP A 171 -5.92 -0.29 -8.99
N ILE A 172 -5.40 -1.32 -8.29
CA ILE A 172 -3.99 -1.73 -8.35
C ILE A 172 -3.69 -2.39 -9.70
N PHE A 173 -4.45 -3.43 -10.07
CA PHE A 173 -4.18 -4.21 -11.28
C PHE A 173 -4.45 -3.43 -12.57
N ALA A 174 -5.55 -2.68 -12.64
CA ALA A 174 -5.90 -1.94 -13.85
C ALA A 174 -5.24 -0.56 -13.88
N GLY A 175 -5.23 0.17 -12.77
CA GLY A 175 -4.75 1.55 -12.70
C GLY A 175 -3.26 1.66 -12.40
N GLY A 176 -2.85 1.10 -11.26
CA GLY A 176 -1.46 1.15 -10.79
C GLY A 176 -0.48 0.52 -11.78
N LEU A 177 -0.72 -0.73 -12.20
CA LEU A 177 0.17 -1.43 -13.14
C LEU A 177 0.22 -0.74 -14.50
N SER A 178 -0.92 -0.28 -15.04
CA SER A 178 -0.96 0.49 -16.30
C SER A 178 -0.19 1.79 -16.21
N THR A 179 -0.30 2.51 -15.08
CA THR A 179 0.45 3.74 -14.83
C THR A 179 1.95 3.48 -14.80
N HIS A 180 2.37 2.42 -14.11
CA HIS A 180 3.77 2.02 -14.08
C HIS A 180 4.27 1.67 -15.50
N LYS A 181 3.51 0.83 -16.23
CA LYS A 181 3.84 0.44 -17.61
C LYS A 181 3.99 1.66 -18.54
N ALA A 182 3.06 2.62 -18.45
CA ALA A 182 3.11 3.84 -19.25
C ALA A 182 4.34 4.70 -18.94
N ALA A 183 4.80 4.74 -17.68
CA ALA A 183 6.05 5.42 -17.33
C ALA A 183 7.26 4.71 -17.96
N ILE A 184 7.32 3.38 -17.90
CA ILE A 184 8.39 2.60 -18.55
C ILE A 184 8.39 2.80 -20.06
N ASP A 185 7.22 2.82 -20.71
CA ASP A 185 7.10 3.03 -22.16
C ASP A 185 7.52 4.44 -22.60
N ARG A 186 7.51 5.41 -21.68
CA ARG A 186 8.08 6.75 -21.86
C ARG A 186 9.57 6.83 -21.54
N ASN A 187 10.23 5.70 -21.30
CA ASN A 187 11.63 5.60 -20.86
C ASN A 187 11.92 6.36 -19.56
N GLU A 188 10.93 6.52 -18.68
CA GLU A 188 11.14 7.11 -17.36
C GLU A 188 12.12 6.24 -16.54
N GLN A 189 13.10 6.89 -15.90
CA GLN A 189 14.20 6.21 -15.20
C GLN A 189 14.11 6.38 -13.68
N GLY A 190 14.80 5.51 -12.95
CA GLY A 190 14.93 5.61 -11.49
C GLY A 190 13.57 5.62 -10.78
N MET A 191 13.34 6.63 -9.94
CA MET A 191 12.13 6.70 -9.11
C MET A 191 10.84 7.03 -9.88
N TRP A 192 10.92 7.50 -11.12
CA TRP A 192 9.80 8.17 -11.79
C TRP A 192 8.58 7.28 -11.98
N ALA A 193 8.75 5.99 -12.32
CA ALA A 193 7.62 5.08 -12.44
C ALA A 193 6.84 4.96 -11.11
N THR A 194 7.54 4.89 -9.98
CA THR A 194 6.94 4.87 -8.65
C THR A 194 6.27 6.20 -8.29
N VAL A 195 6.90 7.33 -8.62
CA VAL A 195 6.32 8.67 -8.42
C VAL A 195 5.00 8.82 -9.19
N PHE A 196 4.94 8.35 -10.45
CA PHE A 196 3.71 8.40 -11.24
C PHE A 196 2.60 7.52 -10.67
N VAL A 197 2.93 6.31 -10.18
CA VAL A 197 1.94 5.44 -9.51
C VAL A 197 1.39 6.12 -8.25
N TYR A 198 2.26 6.72 -7.43
CA TYR A 198 1.84 7.47 -6.24
C TYR A 198 0.89 8.62 -6.59
N LEU A 199 1.26 9.46 -7.57
CA LEU A 199 0.44 10.58 -8.00
C LEU A 199 -0.86 10.14 -8.67
N TYR A 200 -0.86 8.99 -9.35
CA TYR A 200 -2.08 8.39 -9.88
C TYR A 200 -3.08 8.12 -8.74
N PHE A 201 -2.69 7.40 -7.70
CA PHE A 201 -3.59 7.13 -6.57
C PHE A 201 -4.03 8.41 -5.85
N LEU A 202 -3.10 9.32 -5.59
CA LEU A 202 -3.38 10.59 -4.90
C LEU A 202 -4.31 11.52 -5.70
N SER A 203 -4.27 11.46 -7.03
CA SER A 203 -5.10 12.27 -7.92
C SER A 203 -6.42 11.58 -8.31
N ALA A 204 -6.49 10.25 -8.24
CA ALA A 204 -7.69 9.50 -8.58
C ALA A 204 -8.77 9.60 -7.49
N PHE A 205 -8.40 9.52 -6.21
CA PHE A 205 -9.34 9.49 -5.09
C PHE A 205 -8.88 10.35 -3.89
N PRO A 206 -9.80 10.84 -3.05
CA PRO A 206 -9.42 11.45 -1.77
C PRO A 206 -8.75 10.41 -0.87
N ASP A 207 -7.51 10.68 -0.44
CA ASP A 207 -6.73 9.76 0.38
C ASP A 207 -7.40 9.49 1.74
N SER A 208 -7.67 8.23 2.07
CA SER A 208 -8.39 7.85 3.30
C SER A 208 -7.57 8.07 4.58
N HIS A 209 -6.24 8.11 4.52
CA HIS A 209 -5.44 8.52 5.68
C HIS A 209 -5.57 10.04 5.92
N VAL A 210 -5.51 10.84 4.86
CA VAL A 210 -5.77 12.29 4.98
C VAL A 210 -7.19 12.54 5.47
N ALA A 211 -8.19 11.84 4.92
CA ALA A 211 -9.58 12.00 5.32
C ALA A 211 -9.81 11.67 6.81
N ARG A 212 -9.23 10.59 7.32
CA ARG A 212 -9.33 10.22 8.75
C ARG A 212 -8.72 11.26 9.69
N LYS A 213 -7.61 11.90 9.29
CA LYS A 213 -6.87 12.83 10.16
C LYS A 213 -7.29 14.30 10.00
N HIS A 214 -7.72 14.70 8.81
CA HIS A 214 -7.98 16.10 8.43
C HIS A 214 -9.37 16.33 7.82
N GLY A 215 -10.17 15.29 7.62
CA GLY A 215 -11.51 15.35 7.06
C GLY A 215 -11.56 15.34 5.52
N ASN A 216 -12.74 15.02 4.99
CA ASN A 216 -12.99 14.83 3.55
C ASN A 216 -12.72 16.07 2.70
N ILE A 217 -12.93 17.27 3.26
CA ILE A 217 -12.67 18.54 2.53
C ILE A 217 -11.17 18.67 2.23
N VAL A 218 -10.32 18.42 3.23
CA VAL A 218 -8.86 18.50 3.06
C VAL A 218 -8.39 17.40 2.09
N ALA A 219 -8.84 16.17 2.28
CA ALA A 219 -8.51 15.07 1.35
C ALA A 219 -8.92 15.37 -0.10
N GLY A 220 -10.12 15.92 -0.31
CA GLY A 220 -10.61 16.33 -1.62
C GLY A 220 -9.80 17.47 -2.25
N ASN A 221 -9.37 18.45 -1.44
CA ASN A 221 -8.51 19.54 -1.90
C ASN A 221 -7.09 19.04 -2.26
N THR A 222 -6.49 18.19 -1.43
CA THR A 222 -5.20 17.54 -1.71
C THR A 222 -5.26 16.75 -3.02
N ARG A 223 -6.34 15.99 -3.25
CA ARG A 223 -6.55 15.26 -4.51
C ARG A 223 -6.63 16.20 -5.71
N LYS A 224 -7.39 17.30 -5.62
CA LYS A 224 -7.48 18.30 -6.71
C LYS A 224 -6.12 18.94 -7.01
N GLU A 225 -5.33 19.23 -6.00
CA GLU A 225 -3.98 19.76 -6.18
C GLU A 225 -3.04 18.73 -6.82
N ALA A 226 -3.11 17.46 -6.39
CA ALA A 226 -2.35 16.37 -7.00
C ALA A 226 -2.67 16.17 -8.49
N VAL A 227 -3.93 16.36 -8.92
CA VAL A 227 -4.29 16.39 -10.36
C VAL A 227 -3.52 17.48 -11.11
N GLN A 228 -3.43 18.69 -10.54
CA GLN A 228 -2.69 19.79 -11.18
C GLN A 228 -1.18 19.53 -11.20
N ILE A 229 -0.64 18.97 -10.11
CA ILE A 229 0.78 18.60 -10.01
C ILE A 229 1.13 17.52 -11.04
N LEU A 230 0.33 16.45 -11.15
CA LEU A 230 0.53 15.38 -12.12
C LEU A 230 0.57 15.94 -13.54
N LYS A 231 -0.44 16.72 -13.93
CA LYS A 231 -0.50 17.37 -15.25
C LYS A 231 0.72 18.26 -15.50
N ARG A 232 1.16 19.00 -14.48
CA ARG A 232 2.31 19.90 -14.58
C ARG A 232 3.61 19.13 -14.82
N ILE A 233 3.87 18.06 -14.07
CA ILE A 233 5.12 17.30 -14.23
C ILE A 233 5.15 16.51 -15.55
N GLU A 234 4.01 16.03 -16.04
CA GLU A 234 3.91 15.38 -17.36
C GLU A 234 4.26 16.34 -18.50
N GLY A 235 3.96 17.63 -18.35
CA GLY A 235 4.31 18.67 -19.32
C GLY A 235 5.77 19.13 -19.28
N LEU A 236 6.57 18.66 -18.33
CA LEU A 236 8.00 19.00 -18.20
C LEU A 236 8.85 17.87 -18.75
N SER A 237 9.91 18.20 -19.51
CA SER A 237 10.88 17.22 -20.01
C SER A 237 12.08 17.03 -19.09
N GLU A 238 12.44 18.05 -18.29
CA GLU A 238 13.61 18.00 -17.41
C GLU A 238 13.27 17.45 -16.02
N GLY A 239 13.96 16.38 -15.60
CA GLY A 239 13.76 15.75 -14.30
C GLY A 239 13.95 16.70 -13.12
N LYS A 240 14.94 17.61 -13.17
CA LYS A 240 15.19 18.59 -12.10
C LYS A 240 14.03 19.57 -11.91
N GLU A 241 13.36 19.98 -12.98
CA GLU A 241 12.20 20.88 -12.89
C GLU A 241 10.99 20.14 -12.32
N ARG A 242 10.77 18.87 -12.71
CA ARG A 242 9.76 18.02 -12.09
C ARG A 242 10.02 17.84 -10.58
N GLU A 243 11.25 17.55 -10.19
CA GLU A 243 11.65 17.41 -8.78
C GLU A 243 11.38 18.68 -7.98
N LYS A 244 11.71 19.86 -8.51
CA LYS A 244 11.39 21.14 -7.84
C LYS A 244 9.89 21.31 -7.59
N VAL A 245 9.05 20.97 -8.57
CA VAL A 245 7.58 21.03 -8.42
C VAL A 245 7.12 20.08 -7.33
N LEU A 246 7.64 18.85 -7.29
CA LEU A 246 7.28 17.86 -6.29
C LEU A 246 7.78 18.22 -4.89
N LEU A 247 9.00 18.75 -4.75
CA LEU A 247 9.54 19.20 -3.46
C LEU A 247 8.76 20.40 -2.90
N ALA A 248 8.31 21.31 -3.75
CA ALA A 248 7.45 22.41 -3.33
C ALA A 248 6.10 21.90 -2.82
N PHE A 249 5.50 20.92 -3.51
CA PHE A 249 4.26 20.29 -3.08
C PHE A 249 4.44 19.48 -1.79
N ASP A 250 5.56 18.76 -1.66
CA ASP A 250 5.94 18.01 -0.47
C ASP A 250 6.05 18.93 0.75
N ALA A 251 6.82 20.01 0.62
CA ALA A 251 7.02 20.98 1.69
C ALA A 251 5.70 21.60 2.15
N LYS A 252 4.81 21.94 1.20
CA LYS A 252 3.47 22.45 1.50
C LYS A 252 2.65 21.45 2.32
N LEU A 253 2.51 20.21 1.84
CA LEU A 253 1.74 19.18 2.54
C LEU A 253 2.30 18.89 3.93
N LYS A 254 3.62 18.84 4.09
CA LYS A 254 4.28 18.62 5.38
C LYS A 254 4.10 19.79 6.34
N ALA A 255 4.14 21.02 5.85
CA ALA A 255 3.86 22.21 6.68
C ALA A 255 2.42 22.17 7.25
N ASP A 256 1.47 21.67 6.46
CA ASP A 256 0.07 21.50 6.89
C ASP A 256 -0.17 20.19 7.66
N GLY A 257 0.87 19.38 7.90
CA GLY A 257 0.77 18.10 8.59
C GLY A 257 -0.03 17.03 7.85
N ILE A 258 -0.23 17.21 6.54
CA ILE A 258 -1.00 16.31 5.66
C ILE A 258 -0.11 15.14 5.22
N ASN A 259 -0.62 13.91 5.41
CA ASN A 259 0.07 12.67 5.03
C ASN A 259 -0.81 11.81 4.12
N PRO A 260 -0.56 11.76 2.80
CA PRO A 260 -1.27 10.85 1.89
C PRO A 260 -0.75 9.41 1.98
N GLY A 261 -0.91 8.81 3.16
CA GLY A 261 -0.36 7.48 3.46
C GLY A 261 -1.07 6.34 2.75
N THR A 262 -2.38 6.44 2.48
CA THR A 262 -3.06 5.35 1.76
C THR A 262 -2.62 5.28 0.30
N SER A 263 -2.33 6.42 -0.33
CA SER A 263 -1.76 6.49 -1.68
C SER A 263 -0.37 5.86 -1.74
N ALA A 264 0.44 6.04 -0.68
CA ALA A 264 1.71 5.36 -0.49
C ALA A 264 1.54 3.83 -0.34
N ASP A 265 0.61 3.37 0.52
CA ASP A 265 0.32 1.95 0.71
C ASP A 265 -0.09 1.25 -0.61
N LEU A 266 -0.95 1.89 -1.41
CA LEU A 266 -1.39 1.39 -2.72
C LEU A 266 -0.24 1.35 -3.75
N THR A 267 0.70 2.29 -3.63
CA THR A 267 1.92 2.30 -4.45
C THR A 267 2.80 1.09 -4.14
N VAL A 268 3.02 0.78 -2.86
CA VAL A 268 3.74 -0.44 -2.45
C VAL A 268 3.05 -1.69 -2.99
N ALA A 269 1.72 -1.79 -2.83
CA ALA A 269 0.95 -2.93 -3.31
C ALA A 269 1.06 -3.11 -4.84
N THR A 270 1.06 -2.01 -5.59
CA THR A 270 1.26 -2.01 -7.05
C THR A 270 2.65 -2.52 -7.43
N LEU A 271 3.70 -2.00 -6.80
CA LEU A 271 5.06 -2.45 -7.04
C LEU A 271 5.26 -3.92 -6.66
N PHE A 272 4.60 -4.37 -5.58
CA PHE A 272 4.65 -5.76 -5.16
C PHE A 272 3.96 -6.69 -6.16
N ALA A 273 2.75 -6.34 -6.61
CA ALA A 273 2.03 -7.09 -7.65
C ALA A 273 2.85 -7.18 -8.94
N LEU A 274 3.53 -6.10 -9.36
CA LEU A 274 4.44 -6.09 -10.50
C LEU A 274 5.58 -7.10 -10.31
N LYS A 275 6.26 -7.09 -9.15
CA LYS A 275 7.38 -7.99 -8.87
C LYS A 275 6.95 -9.44 -8.76
N LEU A 276 5.77 -9.72 -8.20
CA LEU A 276 5.19 -11.07 -8.19
C LEU A 276 4.89 -11.56 -9.61
N ASN A 277 4.30 -10.72 -10.46
CA ASN A 277 4.09 -11.04 -11.86
C ASN A 277 5.42 -11.33 -12.58
N LEU A 278 6.47 -10.54 -12.35
CA LEU A 278 7.79 -10.83 -12.92
C LEU A 278 8.36 -12.17 -12.41
N ALA A 279 8.25 -12.47 -11.13
CA ALA A 279 8.71 -13.74 -10.56
C ALA A 279 7.95 -14.95 -11.11
N LEU A 280 6.66 -14.80 -11.42
CA LEU A 280 5.83 -15.83 -12.05
C LEU A 280 6.25 -16.14 -13.51
N HIS A 281 6.82 -15.17 -14.21
CA HIS A 281 7.18 -15.28 -15.63
C HIS A 281 8.69 -15.50 -15.89
N ASN A 282 9.58 -15.16 -14.94
CA ASN A 282 11.04 -15.18 -15.12
C ASN A 282 11.77 -16.11 -14.12
N VAL A 283 11.39 -17.39 -14.08
CA VAL A 283 11.93 -18.37 -13.11
C VAL A 283 13.42 -18.69 -13.36
N GLU A 284 13.92 -18.56 -14.59
CA GLU A 284 15.30 -18.96 -14.97
C GLU A 284 16.40 -17.96 -14.54
N VAL A 285 16.06 -16.73 -14.16
CA VAL A 285 17.07 -15.68 -13.89
C VAL A 285 17.44 -15.56 -12.40
N ASN A 286 16.70 -16.24 -11.51
CA ASN A 286 16.85 -16.10 -10.05
C ASN A 286 16.99 -17.44 -9.29
N ALA A 287 17.33 -18.52 -10.00
CA ALA A 287 17.67 -19.82 -9.41
C ALA A 287 19.15 -19.89 -9.02
#